data_AF-A0A398DGY1-F1
#
_entry.id   AF-A0A398DGY1-F1
#
_cell.length_a   1.000
_cell.length_b   1.000
_cell.length_c   1.000
_cell.angle_alpha   90.00
_cell.angle_beta   90.00
_cell.angle_gamma   90.00
#
_symmetry.space_group_name_H-M   'P 1'
#
loop_
_entity.id
_entity.type
_entity.pdbx_description
1 polymer ?
#
loop_
_entity_poly.entity_id
_entity_poly.type
_entity_poly.pdbx_seq_one_letter_code
_entity_poly.pdbx_strand_id
1 'polypeptide(L)'
;MDKLQRFRQTRRFLAVTILFTVILLGIVARLYFLQVVKGTYYAGVAEDNRLRIISTDAPRGEIRDRNGVILATDVPSFDIVVTTYDLKNSNQELGVVAQLTGAKLQTLKDTVKKAGAGPYTPITVVRNVSKVV
;
A
#
# COMPACT_ATOMS: atom_id res chain seq x y z
N MET A 1 -1.78 62.55 -25.00
CA MET A 1 -0.66 61.90 -24.28
C MET A 1 -0.77 60.37 -24.32
N ASP A 2 -1.50 59.78 -25.28
CA ASP A 2 -2.02 58.42 -25.15
C ASP A 2 -1.15 57.36 -25.87
N LYS A 3 -0.33 57.77 -26.84
CA LYS A 3 0.52 56.86 -27.64
C LYS A 3 1.66 56.25 -26.81
N LEU A 4 2.24 57.03 -25.89
CA LEU A 4 3.31 56.57 -24.99
C LEU A 4 2.80 55.56 -23.95
N GLN A 5 1.56 55.73 -23.47
CA GLN A 5 0.94 54.77 -22.56
C GLN A 5 0.62 53.44 -23.25
N ARG A 6 0.05 53.47 -24.47
CA ARG A 6 -0.21 52.26 -25.26
C ARG A 6 1.05 51.47 -25.59
N PHE A 7 2.16 52.13 -25.94
CA PHE A 7 3.45 51.47 -26.19
C PHE A 7 4.04 50.78 -24.95
N ARG A 8 3.90 51.39 -23.77
CA ARG A 8 4.33 50.76 -22.50
C ARG A 8 3.43 49.58 -22.14
N GLN A 9 2.13 49.68 -22.43
CA GLN A 9 1.15 48.62 -22.14
C GLN A 9 1.31 47.41 -23.06
N THR A 10 1.55 47.59 -24.36
CA THR A 10 1.81 46.49 -25.29
C THR A 10 3.13 45.76 -25.00
N ARG A 11 4.19 46.49 -24.63
CA ARG A 11 5.46 45.86 -24.21
C ARG A 11 5.32 45.03 -22.94
N ARG A 12 4.55 45.51 -21.96
CA ARG A 12 4.25 44.76 -20.73
C ARG A 12 3.42 43.51 -21.02
N PHE A 13 2.38 43.65 -21.85
CA PHE A 13 1.56 42.52 -22.26
C PHE A 13 2.38 41.46 -23.00
N LEU A 14 3.21 41.88 -23.96
CA LEU A 14 4.10 41.00 -24.70
C LEU A 14 5.10 40.28 -23.79
N ALA A 15 5.70 40.99 -22.81
CA ALA A 15 6.60 40.39 -21.85
C ALA A 15 5.92 39.31 -20.99
N VAL A 16 4.69 39.56 -20.54
CA VAL A 16 3.89 38.58 -19.77
C VAL A 16 3.52 37.38 -20.64
N THR A 17 3.11 37.59 -21.89
CA THR A 17 2.78 36.51 -22.82
C THR A 17 4.01 35.64 -23.12
N ILE A 18 5.17 36.24 -23.36
CA ILE A 18 6.43 35.51 -23.57
C ILE A 18 6.78 34.69 -22.32
N LEU A 19 6.71 35.30 -21.13
CA LEU A 19 6.98 34.61 -19.87
C LEU A 19 6.06 33.39 -19.70
N PHE A 20 4.76 33.56 -19.92
CA PHE A 20 3.79 32.47 -19.85
C PHE A 20 4.09 31.36 -20.87
N THR A 21 4.47 31.74 -22.09
CA THR A 21 4.82 30.78 -23.16
C THR A 21 6.04 29.96 -22.78
N VAL A 22 7.08 30.60 -22.22
CA VAL A 22 8.29 29.91 -21.76
C VAL A 22 7.97 28.93 -20.63
N ILE A 23 7.14 29.34 -19.66
CA ILE A 23 6.70 28.45 -18.58
C ILE A 23 5.94 27.24 -19.14
N LEU A 24 5.00 27.48 -20.05
CA LEU A 24 4.21 26.42 -20.67
C LEU A 24 5.11 25.43 -21.43
N LEU A 25 6.07 25.93 -22.20
CA LEU A 25 7.05 25.11 -22.90
C LEU A 25 7.91 24.28 -21.93
N GLY A 26 8.30 24.86 -20.79
CA GLY A 26 9.00 24.13 -19.72
C GLY A 26 8.17 22.96 -19.17
N ILE A 27 6.86 23.17 -18.95
CA ILE A 27 5.95 22.13 -18.50
C ILE A 27 5.80 21.03 -19.56
N VAL A 28 5.62 21.40 -20.84
CA VAL A 28 5.51 20.44 -21.95
C VAL A 28 6.80 19.62 -22.09
N ALA A 29 7.97 20.25 -22.00
CA ALA A 29 9.25 19.56 -22.02
C ALA A 29 9.39 18.57 -20.85
N ARG A 30 8.94 18.97 -19.64
CA ARG A 30 8.94 18.09 -18.47
C ARG A 30 7.99 16.91 -18.65
N LEU A 31 6.81 17.13 -19.22
CA LEU A 31 5.86 16.06 -19.53
C LEU A 31 6.43 15.10 -20.56
N TYR A 32 7.04 15.59 -21.63
CA TYR A 32 7.71 14.77 -22.62
C TYR A 32 8.81 13.90 -21.99
N PHE A 33 9.62 14.46 -21.10
CA PHE A 33 10.64 13.68 -20.38
C PHE A 33 10.02 12.57 -19.52
N LEU A 34 8.95 12.86 -18.78
CA LEU A 34 8.30 11.85 -17.94
C LEU A 34 7.59 10.76 -18.76
N GLN A 35 6.94 11.14 -19.85
CA GLN A 35 6.11 10.23 -20.66
C GLN A 35 6.91 9.44 -21.70
N VAL A 36 7.89 10.06 -22.37
CA VAL A 36 8.63 9.42 -23.46
C VAL A 36 9.96 8.87 -22.98
N VAL A 37 10.77 9.68 -22.31
CA VAL A 37 12.10 9.24 -21.85
C VAL A 37 12.00 8.27 -20.67
N LYS A 38 11.16 8.58 -19.69
CA LYS A 38 10.96 7.74 -18.50
C LYS A 38 9.65 6.93 -18.54
N GLY A 39 8.91 6.95 -19.64
CA GLY A 39 7.61 6.30 -19.75
C GLY A 39 7.68 4.80 -19.46
N THR A 40 8.61 4.10 -20.10
CA THR A 40 8.79 2.64 -19.94
C THR A 40 9.17 2.27 -18.51
N TYR A 41 10.01 3.08 -17.86
CA TYR A 41 10.37 2.90 -16.45
C TYR A 41 9.15 3.02 -15.53
N TYR A 42 8.37 4.10 -15.66
CA TYR A 42 7.18 4.29 -14.82
C TYR A 42 6.06 3.30 -15.14
N ALA A 43 5.96 2.83 -16.38
CA ALA A 43 5.04 1.76 -16.76
C ALA A 43 5.43 0.42 -16.08
N GLY A 44 6.72 0.09 -16.03
CA GLY A 44 7.20 -1.11 -15.32
C GLY A 44 6.90 -1.05 -13.82
N VAL A 45 7.22 0.08 -13.17
CA VAL A 45 6.91 0.31 -11.75
C VAL A 45 5.39 0.22 -11.48
N ALA A 46 4.56 0.70 -12.40
CA ALA A 46 3.11 0.58 -12.27
C ALA A 46 2.62 -0.86 -12.39
N GLU A 47 3.21 -1.66 -13.28
CA GLU A 47 2.85 -3.07 -13.45
C GLU A 47 3.25 -3.92 -12.23
N ASP A 48 4.43 -3.66 -11.67
CA ASP A 48 4.87 -4.30 -10.41
C ASP A 48 3.93 -3.97 -9.25
N ASN A 49 3.42 -2.74 -9.18
CA ASN A 49 2.43 -2.35 -8.19
C ASN A 49 1.04 -2.95 -8.44
N ARG A 50 0.73 -3.34 -9.68
CA ARG A 50 -0.56 -3.93 -10.06
C ARG A 50 -0.62 -5.42 -9.79
N LEU A 51 0.50 -6.14 -9.96
CA LEU A 51 0.56 -7.58 -9.83
C LEU A 51 1.03 -8.00 -8.44
N ARG A 52 0.07 -8.32 -7.57
CA ARG A 52 0.36 -9.04 -6.33
C ARG A 52 0.23 -10.55 -6.58
N ILE A 53 1.35 -11.25 -6.70
CA ILE A 53 1.35 -12.72 -6.80
C ILE A 53 0.95 -13.28 -5.43
N ILE A 54 -0.23 -13.89 -5.36
CA ILE A 54 -0.69 -14.65 -4.19
C ILE A 54 -0.62 -16.12 -4.56
N SER A 55 0.39 -16.82 -4.05
CA SER A 55 0.47 -18.28 -4.16
C SER A 55 -0.75 -18.89 -3.46
N THR A 56 -1.57 -19.61 -4.21
CA THR A 56 -2.66 -20.40 -3.65
C THR A 56 -2.18 -21.84 -3.59
N ASP A 57 -1.84 -22.31 -2.40
CA ASP A 57 -1.42 -23.69 -2.20
C ASP A 57 -2.59 -24.64 -2.47
N ALA A 58 -2.31 -25.76 -3.13
CA ALA A 58 -3.31 -26.81 -3.31
C ALA A 58 -3.65 -27.44 -1.96
N PRO A 59 -4.95 -27.73 -1.67
CA PRO A 59 -5.33 -28.41 -0.44
C PRO A 59 -4.69 -29.81 -0.39
N ARG A 60 -4.23 -30.23 0.80
CA ARG A 60 -3.71 -31.58 0.99
C ARG A 60 -4.86 -32.58 0.98
N GLY A 61 -4.59 -33.77 0.46
CA GLY A 61 -5.54 -34.88 0.53
C GLY A 61 -5.76 -35.35 1.97
N GLU A 62 -6.95 -35.90 2.23
CA GLU A 62 -7.26 -36.54 3.51
C GLU A 62 -6.49 -37.86 3.65
N ILE A 63 -5.80 -38.03 4.77
CA ILE A 63 -5.17 -39.31 5.10
C ILE A 63 -6.22 -40.19 5.76
N ARG A 64 -6.52 -41.34 5.14
CA ARG A 64 -7.51 -42.31 5.64
C ARG A 64 -6.86 -43.64 6.00
N ASP A 65 -7.35 -44.28 7.06
CA ASP A 65 -7.02 -45.67 7.39
C ASP A 65 -7.69 -46.65 6.40
N ARG A 66 -7.32 -47.93 6.43
CA ARG A 66 -7.91 -49.02 5.62
C ARG A 66 -9.44 -49.14 5.75
N ASN A 67 -9.99 -48.66 6.88
CA ASN A 67 -11.43 -48.66 7.16
C ASN A 67 -12.13 -47.38 6.69
N GLY A 68 -11.42 -46.46 6.02
CA GLY A 68 -11.96 -45.19 5.53
C GLY A 68 -12.05 -44.07 6.57
N VAL A 69 -11.55 -44.29 7.79
CA VAL A 69 -11.53 -43.28 8.87
C VAL A 69 -10.46 -42.23 8.60
N ILE A 70 -10.83 -40.95 8.69
CA ILE A 70 -9.92 -39.81 8.50
C ILE A 70 -8.98 -39.69 9.70
N LEU A 71 -7.67 -39.77 9.47
CA LEU A 71 -6.62 -39.59 10.47
C LEU A 71 -6.02 -38.17 10.45
N ALA A 72 -5.97 -37.55 9.28
CA ALA A 72 -5.50 -36.18 9.12
C ALA A 72 -6.20 -35.50 7.95
N THR A 73 -6.62 -34.26 8.17
CA THR A 73 -7.21 -33.37 7.16
C THR A 73 -6.72 -31.96 7.40
N ASP A 74 -6.74 -31.14 6.36
CA ASP A 74 -6.59 -29.70 6.51
C ASP A 74 -7.85 -29.13 7.20
N VAL A 75 -7.65 -28.24 8.17
CA VAL A 75 -8.71 -27.50 8.87
C VAL A 75 -8.41 -26.01 8.69
N PRO A 76 -9.43 -25.18 8.36
CA PRO A 76 -9.21 -23.74 8.22
C PRO A 76 -8.70 -23.14 9.54
N SER A 77 -7.56 -22.44 9.48
CA SER A 77 -7.05 -21.59 10.57
C SER A 77 -7.46 -20.15 10.31
N PHE A 78 -8.10 -19.51 11.29
CA PHE A 78 -8.38 -18.08 11.24
C PHE A 78 -7.31 -17.34 12.03
N ASP A 79 -6.61 -16.43 11.39
CA ASP A 79 -5.49 -15.69 11.99
C ASP A 79 -5.84 -14.19 12.07
N ILE A 80 -5.48 -13.54 13.18
CA ILE A 80 -5.58 -12.09 13.32
C ILE A 80 -4.27 -11.48 12.85
N VAL A 81 -4.37 -10.70 11.77
CA VAL A 81 -3.26 -10.03 11.12
C VAL A 81 -3.41 -8.53 11.31
N VAL A 82 -2.31 -7.86 11.62
CA VAL A 82 -2.26 -6.41 11.85
C VAL A 82 -1.17 -5.80 10.98
N THR A 83 -1.53 -4.70 10.31
CA THR A 83 -0.59 -3.89 9.52
C THR A 83 -0.18 -2.68 10.36
N THR A 84 1.12 -2.40 10.47
CA THR A 84 1.62 -1.32 11.33
C THR A 84 1.18 0.07 10.87
N TYR A 85 0.92 0.26 9.58
CA TYR A 85 0.34 1.49 9.02
C TYR A 85 -1.07 1.78 9.54
N ASP A 86 -1.88 0.74 9.75
CA ASP A 86 -3.27 0.90 10.21
C ASP A 86 -3.35 1.16 11.71
N LEU A 87 -2.28 0.84 12.46
CA LEU A 87 -2.18 1.04 13.91
C LEU A 87 -1.96 2.52 14.27
N LYS A 88 -3.02 3.32 14.29
CA LYS A 88 -2.95 4.73 14.75
C LYS A 88 -2.76 4.80 16.26
N ASN A 89 -3.48 3.97 17.01
CA ASN A 89 -3.33 3.86 18.46
C ASN A 89 -3.05 2.42 18.87
N SER A 90 -1.79 2.00 18.69
CA SER A 90 -1.31 0.63 18.97
C SER A 90 -1.70 0.12 20.37
N ASN A 91 -1.79 0.98 21.39
CA ASN A 91 -2.17 0.55 22.74
C ASN A 91 -3.66 0.18 22.86
N GLN A 92 -4.55 0.95 22.23
CA GLN A 92 -5.99 0.70 22.30
C GLN A 92 -6.39 -0.46 21.39
N GLU A 93 -5.91 -0.47 20.15
CA GLU A 93 -6.28 -1.47 19.14
C GLU A 93 -5.76 -2.86 19.51
N LEU A 94 -4.49 -2.98 19.92
CA LEU A 94 -3.96 -4.25 20.44
C LEU A 94 -4.58 -4.62 21.79
N GLY A 95 -5.09 -3.65 22.54
CA GLY A 95 -5.83 -3.88 23.79
C GLY A 95 -7.16 -4.60 23.55
N VAL A 96 -7.90 -4.20 22.52
CA VAL A 96 -9.14 -4.87 22.10
C VAL A 96 -8.84 -6.30 21.62
N VAL A 97 -7.81 -6.48 20.79
CA VAL A 97 -7.39 -7.81 20.33
C VAL A 97 -6.98 -8.71 21.51
N ALA A 98 -6.23 -8.17 22.48
CA ALA A 98 -5.84 -8.88 23.69
C ALA A 98 -7.06 -9.35 24.51
N GLN A 99 -8.09 -8.51 24.64
CA GLN A 99 -9.33 -8.88 25.35
C GLN A 99 -10.11 -9.98 24.63
N LEU A 100 -10.24 -9.88 23.31
CA LEU A 100 -11.02 -10.84 22.51
C LEU A 100 -10.32 -12.21 22.38
N THR A 101 -9.00 -12.23 22.38
CA THR A 101 -8.21 -13.46 22.19
C THR A 101 -7.68 -14.07 23.50
N GLY A 102 -7.82 -13.36 24.62
CA GLY A 102 -7.19 -13.72 25.89
C GLY A 102 -5.65 -13.59 25.88
N ALA A 103 -5.05 -13.08 24.80
CA ALA A 103 -3.61 -12.93 24.68
C ALA A 103 -3.10 -11.71 25.47
N LYS A 104 -1.88 -11.80 26.02
CA LYS A 104 -1.28 -10.70 26.78
C LYS A 104 -0.87 -9.56 25.86
N LEU A 105 -1.31 -8.34 26.15
CA LEU A 105 -0.99 -7.12 25.38
C LEU A 105 0.51 -6.91 25.14
N GLN A 106 1.34 -7.22 26.13
CA GLN A 106 2.80 -7.11 26.02
C GLN A 106 3.36 -8.05 24.96
N THR A 107 2.90 -9.29 24.92
CA THR A 107 3.30 -10.28 23.92
C THR A 107 2.94 -9.82 22.51
N LEU A 108 1.76 -9.23 22.31
CA LEU A 108 1.34 -8.70 21.01
C LEU A 108 2.23 -7.53 20.56
N LYS A 109 2.54 -6.60 21.46
CA LYS A 109 3.43 -5.47 21.17
C LYS A 109 4.84 -5.94 20.83
N ASP A 110 5.34 -6.95 21.53
CA ASP A 110 6.66 -7.51 21.28
C ASP A 110 6.70 -8.23 19.93
N THR A 111 5.64 -8.94 19.54
CA THR A 111 5.51 -9.54 18.20
C THR A 111 5.53 -8.47 17.11
N VAL A 112 4.80 -7.37 17.29
CA VAL A 112 4.78 -6.24 16.33
C VAL A 112 6.15 -5.56 16.24
N LYS A 113 6.84 -5.34 17.37
CA LYS A 113 8.18 -4.74 17.38
C LYS A 113 9.24 -5.66 16.79
N LYS A 114 9.21 -6.96 17.13
CA LYS A 114 10.18 -7.96 16.64
C LYS A 114 10.05 -8.23 15.15
N ALA A 115 8.84 -8.14 14.60
CA ALA A 115 8.63 -8.33 13.17
C ALA A 115 9.43 -7.32 12.34
N GLY A 116 9.73 -6.12 12.89
CA GLY A 116 10.61 -5.12 12.24
C GLY A 116 10.16 -4.73 10.83
N ALA A 117 8.91 -5.01 10.50
CA ALA A 117 8.44 -5.03 9.13
C ALA A 117 8.00 -3.61 8.71
N GLY A 118 8.24 -3.26 7.44
CA GLY A 118 7.87 -1.94 6.91
C GLY A 118 6.37 -1.65 7.10
N PRO A 119 5.94 -0.38 7.03
CA PRO A 119 4.60 0.07 7.42
C PRO A 119 3.44 -0.77 6.85
N TYR A 120 3.60 -1.31 5.64
CA TYR A 120 2.56 -2.04 4.91
C TYR A 120 2.70 -3.56 4.97
N THR A 121 3.57 -4.07 5.84
CA THR A 121 3.78 -5.51 5.96
C THR A 121 2.78 -6.08 6.96
N PRO A 122 1.94 -7.04 6.57
CA PRO A 122 1.03 -7.71 7.50
C PRO A 122 1.83 -8.55 8.51
N ILE A 123 1.52 -8.41 9.80
CA ILE A 123 2.11 -9.18 10.88
C ILE A 123 1.00 -10.01 11.53
N THR A 124 1.16 -11.33 11.59
CA THR A 124 0.23 -12.20 12.30
C THR A 124 0.44 -12.07 13.81
N VAL A 125 -0.57 -11.59 14.53
CA VAL A 125 -0.50 -11.30 15.97
C VAL A 125 -1.09 -12.44 16.80
N VAL A 126 -2.15 -13.08 16.31
CA VAL A 126 -2.75 -14.28 16.91
C VAL A 126 -3.06 -15.27 15.81
N ARG A 127 -2.74 -16.55 16.03
CA ARG A 127 -3.02 -17.64 15.10
C ARG A 127 -4.16 -18.50 15.61
N ASN A 128 -4.93 -19.06 14.69
CA ASN A 128 -5.98 -20.03 14.96
C ASN A 128 -6.97 -19.58 16.05
N VAL A 129 -7.56 -18.40 15.85
CA VAL A 129 -8.71 -17.97 16.64
C VAL A 129 -9.93 -18.79 16.24
N SER A 130 -10.61 -19.35 17.24
CA SER A 130 -11.83 -20.11 17.01
C SER A 130 -12.88 -19.19 16.37
N LYS A 131 -13.51 -19.65 15.28
CA LYS A 131 -14.61 -18.92 14.65
C LYS A 131 -15.80 -18.95 15.60
N VAL A 132 -15.97 -17.89 16.40
CA VAL A 132 -17.22 -17.65 17.13
C VAL A 132 -18.23 -17.25 16.06
N VAL A 133 -19.11 -18.19 15.71
CA VAL A 133 -20.32 -17.94 14.92
C VAL A 133 -21.37 -17.31 15.83
#